data_AF-A0A0J5Q845-F1
#
_entry.id   AF-A0A0J5Q845-F1
#
_cell.length_a   1.000
_cell.length_b   1.000
_cell.length_c   1.000
_cell.angle_alpha   90.00
_cell.angle_beta   90.00
_cell.angle_gamma   90.00
#
_symmetry.space_group_name_H-M   'P 1'
#
loop_
_entity.id
_entity.type
_entity.pdbx_description
1 polymer ?
#
loop_
_entity_poly.entity_id
_entity_poly.type
_entity_poly.pdbx_seq_one_letter_code
_entity_poly.pdbx_strand_id
1 'polypeptide(L)'
;MKRICFVGNSHVGAIKGGMDALEATGALDGFDITIFGSHGESLKSCYVRDGVITSDKDFVRERFAWTSGGQSEVRIADFDAVFVIAGPSLFSVMYLFSDSPKEALRDIPEMSAALVSVVLDSMRDAWHFDLTRQIALARPEVPVTHVGVPFRSEAAPRPQFVLQNAADVTTGLAGRLARLKENIRTSALSFPDGLFALSHPPAAVLEEHGIFTRHAFCRGSQRFSPNKDGAHPEDDFQHMNADYGVHILRHLLDLG
;
A
#
# COMPACT_ATOMS: atom_id res chain seq x y z
N MET A 1 -21.05 6.98 -13.97
CA MET A 1 -19.59 6.81 -13.89
C MET A 1 -19.24 6.86 -12.42
N LYS A 2 -18.52 5.84 -11.93
CA LYS A 2 -18.17 5.69 -10.53
C LYS A 2 -16.92 6.50 -10.23
N ARG A 3 -16.99 7.39 -9.25
CA ARG A 3 -15.90 8.31 -8.90
C ARG A 3 -15.02 7.67 -7.83
N ILE A 4 -13.75 7.46 -8.15
CA ILE A 4 -12.80 6.76 -7.29
C ILE A 4 -11.65 7.70 -6.93
N CYS A 5 -11.33 7.79 -5.64
CA CYS A 5 -10.21 8.56 -5.15
C CYS A 5 -9.07 7.65 -4.70
N PHE A 6 -7.85 7.93 -5.15
CA PHE A 6 -6.63 7.40 -4.56
C PHE A 6 -5.88 8.50 -3.84
N VAL A 7 -5.60 8.33 -2.56
CA VAL A 7 -4.75 9.23 -1.77
C VAL A 7 -3.52 8.47 -1.32
N GLY A 8 -2.32 8.96 -1.62
CA GLY A 8 -1.13 8.21 -1.25
C GLY A 8 0.19 8.93 -1.49
N ASN A 9 1.27 8.22 -1.16
CA ASN A 9 2.61 8.77 -1.31
C ASN A 9 3.16 8.54 -2.74
N SER A 10 4.48 8.49 -2.93
CA SER A 10 5.08 8.22 -4.25
C SER A 10 4.58 6.94 -4.92
N HIS A 11 4.07 5.95 -4.17
CA HIS A 11 3.56 4.70 -4.73
C HIS A 11 2.26 4.86 -5.54
N VAL A 12 1.53 5.97 -5.40
CA VAL A 12 0.41 6.27 -6.32
C VAL A 12 0.88 6.50 -7.76
N GLY A 13 2.17 6.73 -7.98
CA GLY A 13 2.75 6.78 -9.32
C GLY A 13 2.58 5.48 -10.10
N ALA A 14 2.70 4.33 -9.42
CA ALA A 14 2.44 3.03 -10.04
C ALA A 14 0.97 2.93 -10.48
N ILE A 15 0.04 3.37 -9.62
CA ILE A 15 -1.39 3.42 -9.94
C ILE A 15 -1.65 4.33 -11.13
N LYS A 16 -1.07 5.53 -11.18
CA LYS A 16 -1.20 6.44 -12.32
C LYS A 16 -0.69 5.80 -13.62
N GLY A 17 0.49 5.16 -13.60
CA GLY A 17 0.99 4.45 -14.78
C GLY A 17 0.10 3.29 -15.22
N GLY A 18 -0.46 2.53 -14.27
CA GLY A 18 -1.42 1.47 -14.57
C GLY A 18 -2.76 1.99 -15.09
N MET A 19 -3.19 3.16 -14.62
CA MET A 19 -4.40 3.84 -15.07
C MET A 19 -4.28 4.22 -16.54
N ASP A 20 -3.15 4.85 -16.92
CA ASP A 20 -2.87 5.25 -18.32
C ASP A 20 -2.86 4.03 -19.25
N ALA A 21 -2.29 2.91 -18.79
CA ALA A 21 -2.27 1.65 -19.54
C ALA A 21 -3.67 1.03 -19.72
N LEU A 22 -4.52 1.08 -18.69
CA LEU A 22 -5.88 0.54 -18.75
C LEU A 22 -6.83 1.44 -19.55
N GLU A 23 -6.70 2.77 -19.43
CA GLU A 23 -7.48 3.75 -20.18
C GLU A 23 -7.29 3.57 -21.69
N ALA A 24 -6.04 3.32 -22.14
CA ALA A 24 -5.73 3.03 -23.53
C ALA A 24 -6.46 1.80 -24.11
N THR A 25 -7.03 0.93 -23.25
CA THR A 25 -7.78 -0.28 -23.63
C THR A 25 -9.29 -0.17 -23.42
N GLY A 26 -9.79 0.95 -22.89
CA GLY A 26 -11.20 1.09 -22.46
C GLY A 26 -11.56 0.30 -21.20
N ALA A 27 -10.58 -0.29 -20.51
CA ALA A 27 -10.83 -1.10 -19.31
C ALA A 27 -11.30 -0.27 -18.09
N LEU A 28 -11.23 1.06 -18.18
CA LEU A 28 -11.73 1.99 -17.18
C LEU A 28 -13.05 2.64 -17.58
N ASP A 29 -13.70 2.18 -18.65
CA ASP A 29 -15.01 2.66 -19.08
C ASP A 29 -16.01 2.50 -17.93
N GLY A 30 -16.51 3.63 -17.41
CA GLY A 30 -17.42 3.66 -16.27
C GLY A 30 -16.80 4.09 -14.95
N PHE A 31 -15.48 4.32 -14.89
CA PHE A 31 -14.79 4.89 -13.73
C PHE A 31 -14.25 6.28 -14.03
N ASP A 32 -14.33 7.16 -13.04
CA ASP A 32 -13.70 8.49 -13.00
C ASP A 32 -12.70 8.48 -11.85
N ILE A 33 -11.41 8.35 -12.16
CA ILE A 33 -10.36 8.12 -11.17
C ILE A 33 -9.57 9.41 -10.95
N THR A 34 -9.50 9.87 -9.70
CA THR A 34 -8.66 11.00 -9.29
C THR A 34 -7.56 10.54 -8.33
N ILE A 35 -6.33 11.00 -8.56
CA ILE A 35 -5.16 10.65 -7.75
C ILE A 35 -4.65 11.89 -7.00
N PHE A 36 -4.53 11.77 -5.69
CA PHE A 36 -3.94 12.76 -4.79
C PHE A 36 -2.65 12.19 -4.19
N GLY A 37 -1.52 12.60 -4.75
CA GLY A 37 -0.19 12.11 -4.39
C GLY A 37 0.66 13.18 -3.73
N SER A 38 1.43 12.81 -2.70
CA SER A 38 2.51 13.67 -2.18
C SER A 38 3.74 12.84 -1.77
N HIS A 39 4.94 13.41 -1.86
CA HIS A 39 6.17 12.59 -1.76
C HIS A 39 6.49 12.16 -0.32
N GLY A 40 7.12 10.99 -0.18
CA GLY A 40 7.69 10.50 1.08
C GLY A 40 6.68 10.42 2.22
N GLU A 41 7.03 11.03 3.36
CA GLU A 41 6.20 11.05 4.56
C GLU A 41 5.32 12.31 4.67
N SER A 42 5.24 13.14 3.63
CA SER A 42 4.52 14.42 3.72
C SER A 42 3.02 14.29 4.00
N LEU A 43 2.42 13.14 3.66
CA LEU A 43 1.03 12.83 4.02
C LEU A 43 0.80 12.76 5.54
N LYS A 44 1.85 12.63 6.37
CA LYS A 44 1.75 12.78 7.84
C LYS A 44 1.20 14.15 8.27
N SER A 45 1.32 15.15 7.40
CA SER A 45 0.81 16.50 7.64
C SER A 45 -0.60 16.73 7.11
N CYS A 46 -1.22 15.70 6.52
CA CYS A 46 -2.62 15.76 6.13
C CYS A 46 -3.52 15.52 7.35
N TYR A 47 -4.69 16.14 7.33
CA TYR A 47 -5.75 15.94 8.29
C TYR A 47 -7.10 15.99 7.58
N VAL A 48 -8.15 15.49 8.24
CA VAL A 48 -9.52 15.60 7.74
C VAL A 48 -10.29 16.64 8.56
N ARG A 49 -10.87 17.63 7.88
CA ARG A 49 -11.75 18.64 8.50
C ARG A 49 -12.94 18.87 7.60
N ASP A 50 -14.15 18.82 8.17
CA ASP A 50 -15.41 19.07 7.47
C ASP A 50 -15.59 18.23 6.20
N GLY A 51 -15.17 16.96 6.23
CA GLY A 51 -15.24 16.06 5.08
C GLY A 51 -14.21 16.33 3.98
N VAL A 52 -13.18 17.14 4.27
CA VAL A 52 -12.10 17.49 3.34
C VAL A 52 -10.76 16.98 3.86
N ILE A 53 -10.02 16.24 3.02
CA ILE A 53 -8.62 15.88 3.28
C ILE A 53 -7.74 17.03 2.76
N THR A 54 -6.96 17.63 3.63
CA THR A 54 -6.09 18.76 3.28
C THR A 54 -4.85 18.82 4.17
N SER A 55 -3.99 19.81 3.96
CA SER A 55 -2.81 20.07 4.76
C SER A 55 -2.53 21.57 4.85
N ASP A 56 -1.98 22.01 5.98
CA ASP A 56 -1.49 23.39 6.17
C ASP A 56 -0.18 23.65 5.42
N LYS A 57 0.38 22.61 4.79
CA LYS A 57 1.62 22.71 4.02
C LYS A 57 1.29 22.98 2.57
N ASP A 58 1.62 24.17 2.08
CA ASP A 58 1.40 24.56 0.69
C ASP A 58 1.99 23.55 -0.29
N PHE A 59 3.17 23.01 0.00
CA PHE A 59 3.79 22.01 -0.86
C PHE A 59 2.93 20.73 -0.99
N VAL A 60 2.19 20.30 0.02
CA VAL A 60 1.29 19.12 -0.10
C VAL A 60 0.10 19.47 -0.99
N ARG A 61 -0.49 20.64 -0.77
CA ARG A 61 -1.61 21.17 -1.57
C ARG A 61 -1.25 21.35 -3.05
N GLU A 62 -0.04 21.85 -3.33
CA GLU A 62 0.50 21.96 -4.69
C GLU A 62 0.67 20.59 -5.34
N ARG A 63 1.12 19.58 -4.58
CA ARG A 63 1.25 18.20 -5.10
C ARG A 63 -0.09 17.58 -5.38
N PHE A 64 -1.05 17.75 -4.48
CA PHE A 64 -2.43 17.34 -4.69
C PHE A 64 -2.99 17.98 -5.97
N ALA A 65 -2.81 19.29 -6.15
CA ALA A 65 -3.26 19.97 -7.36
C ALA A 65 -2.59 19.40 -8.61
N TRP A 66 -1.29 19.14 -8.56
CA TRP A 66 -0.57 18.55 -9.69
C TRP A 66 -1.07 17.14 -10.03
N THR A 67 -1.22 16.24 -9.06
CA THR A 67 -1.57 14.83 -9.34
C THR A 67 -3.05 14.63 -9.70
N SER A 68 -3.92 15.50 -9.21
CA SER A 68 -5.39 15.40 -9.38
C SER A 68 -5.91 16.15 -10.60
N GLY A 69 -5.04 16.85 -11.35
CA GLY A 69 -5.46 17.71 -12.45
C GLY A 69 -6.05 19.07 -12.02
N GLY A 70 -5.72 19.54 -10.81
CA GLY A 70 -5.96 20.92 -10.37
C GLY A 70 -6.55 21.06 -8.96
N GLN A 71 -6.90 19.97 -8.29
CA GLN A 71 -7.54 20.01 -6.96
C GLN A 71 -6.50 19.98 -5.83
N SER A 72 -6.43 21.04 -5.02
CA SER A 72 -5.47 21.11 -3.91
C SER A 72 -5.91 20.39 -2.62
N GLU A 73 -7.12 19.85 -2.60
CA GLU A 73 -7.77 19.22 -1.46
C GLU A 73 -8.72 18.12 -1.95
N VAL A 74 -9.05 17.16 -1.09
CA VAL A 74 -9.98 16.06 -1.44
C VAL A 74 -11.28 16.26 -0.70
N ARG A 75 -12.38 16.55 -1.42
CA ARG A 75 -13.72 16.51 -0.83
C ARG A 75 -14.22 15.08 -0.89
N ILE A 76 -14.31 14.43 0.27
CA ILE A 76 -14.65 12.99 0.34
C ILE A 76 -16.03 12.71 -0.28
N ALA A 77 -16.95 13.67 -0.16
CA ALA A 77 -18.30 13.65 -0.75
C ALA A 77 -18.34 13.45 -2.28
N ASP A 78 -17.26 13.83 -2.96
CA ASP A 78 -17.19 13.84 -4.41
C ASP A 78 -16.82 12.45 -4.98
N PHE A 79 -16.61 11.45 -4.11
CA PHE A 79 -16.19 10.11 -4.49
C PHE A 79 -17.13 9.04 -3.95
N ASP A 80 -17.25 7.95 -4.70
CA ASP A 80 -18.02 6.78 -4.34
C ASP A 80 -17.15 5.75 -3.59
N ALA A 81 -15.82 5.88 -3.63
CA ALA A 81 -14.87 5.12 -2.80
C ALA A 81 -13.52 5.85 -2.68
N VAL A 82 -12.82 5.62 -1.56
CA VAL A 82 -11.47 6.17 -1.30
C VAL A 82 -10.48 5.05 -0.96
N PHE A 83 -9.35 5.01 -1.67
CA PHE A 83 -8.24 4.10 -1.43
C PHE A 83 -7.02 4.85 -0.90
N VAL A 84 -6.49 4.42 0.25
CA VAL A 84 -5.32 5.01 0.90
C VAL A 84 -4.08 4.15 0.66
N ILE A 85 -3.12 4.68 -0.12
CA ILE A 85 -1.86 4.03 -0.48
C ILE A 85 -0.72 4.76 0.24
N ALA A 86 -0.61 4.52 1.54
CA ALA A 86 0.38 5.18 2.38
C ALA A 86 0.77 4.31 3.56
N GLY A 87 2.02 4.43 4.00
CA GLY A 87 2.57 3.65 5.11
C GLY A 87 2.62 2.15 4.88
N PRO A 88 3.25 1.38 5.79
CA PRO A 88 3.30 -0.08 5.67
C PRO A 88 1.91 -0.71 5.60
N SER A 89 1.72 -1.65 4.68
CA SER A 89 0.54 -2.52 4.69
C SER A 89 0.56 -3.39 5.95
N LEU A 90 -0.61 -3.61 6.57
CA LEU A 90 -0.78 -4.52 7.71
C LEU A 90 -0.34 -5.96 7.36
N PHE A 91 -0.38 -6.31 6.08
CA PHE A 91 -0.05 -7.64 5.59
C PHE A 91 1.45 -7.86 5.30
N SER A 92 2.25 -6.79 5.35
CA SER A 92 3.69 -6.88 5.13
C SER A 92 4.37 -7.47 6.35
N VAL A 93 5.01 -8.63 6.27
CA VAL A 93 5.76 -9.15 7.43
C VAL A 93 7.07 -8.41 7.68
N MET A 94 7.43 -7.40 6.87
CA MET A 94 8.76 -6.79 6.92
C MET A 94 9.10 -6.09 8.24
N TYR A 95 8.10 -5.58 8.96
CA TYR A 95 8.30 -4.95 10.27
C TYR A 95 8.61 -5.97 11.40
N LEU A 96 8.48 -7.27 11.14
CA LEU A 96 8.74 -8.33 12.12
C LEU A 96 10.17 -8.85 12.08
N PHE A 97 10.96 -8.44 11.10
CA PHE A 97 12.34 -8.90 10.97
C PHE A 97 13.29 -7.89 11.67
N SER A 98 14.43 -8.37 12.17
CA SER A 98 15.56 -7.52 12.58
C SER A 98 16.27 -6.89 11.36
N ASP A 99 16.77 -5.66 11.50
CA ASP A 99 17.55 -4.96 10.46
C ASP A 99 18.90 -5.63 10.16
N SER A 100 19.36 -6.54 11.02
CA SER A 100 20.54 -7.36 10.78
C SER A 100 20.19 -8.61 9.94
N PRO A 101 20.78 -8.79 8.74
CA PRO A 101 20.56 -9.98 7.93
C PRO A 101 20.92 -11.28 8.66
N LYS A 102 21.96 -11.28 9.50
CA LYS A 102 22.37 -12.48 10.24
C LYS A 102 21.39 -12.88 11.34
N GLU A 103 20.58 -11.94 11.82
CA GLU A 103 19.59 -12.15 12.88
C GLU A 103 18.20 -12.45 12.32
N ALA A 104 17.90 -11.99 11.09
CA ALA A 104 16.60 -12.16 10.43
C ALA A 104 16.07 -13.62 10.35
N LEU A 105 16.92 -14.64 10.46
CA LEU A 105 16.50 -16.05 10.52
C LEU A 105 16.34 -16.61 11.93
N ARG A 106 17.10 -16.09 12.90
CA ARG A 106 16.98 -16.49 14.30
C ARG A 106 15.71 -15.88 14.92
N ASP A 107 15.22 -14.80 14.32
CA ASP A 107 14.25 -13.89 14.92
C ASP A 107 12.87 -13.86 14.26
N ILE A 108 12.49 -14.84 13.44
CA ILE A 108 11.04 -15.11 13.31
C ILE A 108 10.70 -16.17 14.37
N PRO A 109 10.43 -15.76 15.62
CA PRO A 109 9.97 -16.69 16.62
C PRO A 109 8.67 -17.32 16.13
N GLU A 110 8.35 -18.49 16.67
CA GLU A 110 6.96 -18.94 16.59
C GLU A 110 6.08 -17.93 17.31
N MET A 111 5.36 -17.12 16.55
CA MET A 111 4.43 -16.14 17.09
C MET A 111 3.07 -16.79 17.22
N SER A 112 2.56 -16.83 18.45
CA SER A 112 1.16 -17.13 18.70
C SER A 112 0.29 -16.04 18.06
N ALA A 113 -0.98 -16.37 17.78
CA ALA A 113 -1.94 -15.39 17.28
C ALA A 113 -2.07 -14.17 18.22
N ALA A 114 -1.96 -14.38 19.54
CA ALA A 114 -1.99 -13.30 20.53
C ALA A 114 -0.81 -12.33 20.37
N LEU A 115 0.41 -12.84 20.17
CA LEU A 115 1.58 -11.97 19.97
C LEU A 115 1.49 -11.20 18.66
N VAL A 116 1.02 -11.85 17.58
CA VAL A 116 0.76 -11.15 16.30
C VAL A 116 -0.26 -10.03 16.52
N SER A 117 -1.36 -10.28 17.23
CA SER A 117 -2.35 -9.26 17.55
C SER A 117 -1.74 -8.06 18.28
N VAL A 118 -0.89 -8.30 19.29
CA VAL A 118 -0.22 -7.20 20.03
C VAL A 118 0.67 -6.35 19.11
N VAL A 119 1.42 -6.98 18.20
CA VAL A 119 2.24 -6.24 17.24
C VAL A 119 1.36 -5.43 16.29
N LEU A 120 0.29 -6.01 15.76
CA LEU A 120 -0.62 -5.32 14.85
C LEU A 120 -1.39 -4.18 15.56
N ASP A 121 -1.77 -4.37 16.82
CA ASP A 121 -2.41 -3.33 17.63
C ASP A 121 -1.47 -2.15 17.85
N SER A 122 -0.15 -2.38 17.98
CA SER A 122 0.83 -1.28 18.04
C SER A 122 0.88 -0.46 16.74
N MET A 123 0.47 -1.05 15.60
CA MET A 123 0.37 -0.33 14.34
C MET A 123 -0.92 0.49 14.24
N ARG A 124 -1.95 0.22 15.04
CA ARG A 124 -3.28 0.87 14.94
C ARG A 124 -3.23 2.39 15.07
N ASP A 125 -2.24 2.91 15.78
CA ASP A 125 -2.02 4.34 15.99
C ASP A 125 -1.02 4.95 14.99
N ALA A 126 -0.57 4.18 14.00
CA ALA A 126 0.25 4.70 12.93
C ALA A 126 -0.54 5.73 12.11
N TRP A 127 0.12 6.83 11.77
CA TRP A 127 -0.50 8.00 11.12
C TRP A 127 -1.30 7.67 9.85
N HIS A 128 -0.91 6.63 9.09
CA HIS A 128 -1.61 6.26 7.86
C HIS A 128 -2.94 5.56 8.15
N PHE A 129 -3.02 4.75 9.21
CA PHE A 129 -4.29 4.20 9.66
C PHE A 129 -5.15 5.26 10.35
N ASP A 130 -4.53 6.18 11.08
CA ASP A 130 -5.27 7.31 11.65
C ASP A 130 -5.86 8.21 10.56
N LEU A 131 -5.11 8.55 9.51
CA LEU A 131 -5.63 9.26 8.35
C LEU A 131 -6.79 8.49 7.69
N THR A 132 -6.64 7.19 7.42
CA THR A 132 -7.73 6.36 6.87
C THR A 132 -8.96 6.37 7.77
N ARG A 133 -8.77 6.25 9.09
CA ARG A 133 -9.85 6.30 10.08
C ARG A 133 -10.57 7.64 10.05
N GLN A 134 -9.82 8.76 10.00
CA GLN A 134 -10.41 10.09 9.91
C GLN A 134 -11.24 10.27 8.63
N ILE A 135 -10.79 9.72 7.49
CA ILE A 135 -11.56 9.76 6.23
C ILE A 135 -12.87 8.98 6.39
N ALA A 136 -12.81 7.76 6.91
CA ALA A 136 -13.98 6.91 7.11
C ALA A 136 -14.99 7.51 8.10
N LEU A 137 -14.52 8.10 9.19
CA LEU A 137 -15.37 8.76 10.18
C LEU A 137 -16.01 10.05 9.65
N ALA A 138 -15.31 10.77 8.78
CA ALA A 138 -15.83 12.02 8.23
C ALA A 138 -17.01 11.79 7.28
N ARG A 139 -17.05 10.64 6.57
CA ARG A 139 -18.14 10.24 5.66
C ARG A 139 -18.37 8.72 5.68
N PRO A 140 -19.11 8.20 6.69
CA PRO A 140 -19.32 6.76 6.86
C PRO A 140 -19.99 6.03 5.69
N GLU A 141 -20.69 6.78 4.82
CA GLU A 141 -21.34 6.25 3.62
C GLU A 141 -20.38 6.04 2.44
N VAL A 142 -19.16 6.58 2.50
CA VAL A 142 -18.14 6.40 1.46
C VAL A 142 -17.20 5.28 1.89
N PRO A 143 -17.17 4.13 1.19
CA PRO A 143 -16.23 3.05 1.49
C PRO A 143 -14.79 3.54 1.43
N VAL A 144 -14.04 3.28 2.50
CA VAL A 144 -12.62 3.59 2.60
C VAL A 144 -11.83 2.29 2.73
N THR A 145 -10.76 2.15 1.95
CA THR A 145 -9.86 1.00 2.00
C THR A 145 -8.42 1.45 2.17
N HIS A 146 -7.74 0.95 3.21
CA HIS A 146 -6.29 1.09 3.33
C HIS A 146 -5.58 -0.06 2.61
N VAL A 147 -4.76 0.29 1.63
CA VAL A 147 -3.97 -0.66 0.83
C VAL A 147 -2.55 -0.78 1.40
N GLY A 148 -2.00 0.34 1.87
CA GLY A 148 -0.60 0.46 2.25
C GLY A 148 0.33 0.50 1.03
N VAL A 149 1.62 0.72 1.28
CA VAL A 149 2.66 0.66 0.24
C VAL A 149 2.92 -0.80 -0.18
N PRO A 150 3.41 -1.01 -1.42
CA PRO A 150 3.80 -2.33 -1.90
C PRO A 150 4.76 -3.05 -0.94
N PHE A 151 4.72 -4.38 -0.95
CA PHE A 151 5.73 -5.14 -0.22
C PHE A 151 7.10 -4.93 -0.85
N ARG A 152 8.15 -5.13 -0.05
CA ARG A 152 9.51 -5.06 -0.57
C ARG A 152 9.71 -6.13 -1.65
N SER A 153 10.50 -5.81 -2.67
CA SER A 153 10.82 -6.76 -3.74
C SER A 153 11.48 -8.03 -3.22
N GLU A 154 11.10 -9.18 -3.76
CA GLU A 154 11.75 -10.48 -3.49
C GLU A 154 13.26 -10.49 -3.82
N ALA A 155 13.71 -9.60 -4.73
CA ALA A 155 15.11 -9.49 -5.13
C ALA A 155 15.95 -8.62 -4.20
N ALA A 156 15.36 -7.94 -3.21
CA ALA A 156 16.15 -7.22 -2.23
C ALA A 156 16.97 -8.21 -1.38
N PRO A 157 18.17 -7.84 -0.91
CA PRO A 157 19.07 -8.77 -0.19
C PRO A 157 18.41 -9.49 0.99
N ARG A 158 17.58 -8.79 1.77
CA ARG A 158 16.89 -9.34 2.95
C ARG A 158 15.74 -10.30 2.56
N PRO A 159 14.81 -9.94 1.67
CA PRO A 159 13.87 -10.89 1.07
C PRO A 159 14.53 -12.13 0.47
N GLN A 160 15.60 -12.00 -0.33
CA GLN A 160 16.32 -13.15 -0.89
C GLN A 160 16.82 -14.10 0.20
N PHE A 161 17.39 -13.54 1.27
CA PHE A 161 17.85 -14.33 2.40
C PHE A 161 16.70 -15.08 3.09
N VAL A 162 15.56 -14.43 3.32
CA VAL A 162 14.36 -15.09 3.89
C VAL A 162 13.88 -16.22 3.00
N LEU A 163 13.77 -15.98 1.68
CA LEU A 163 13.28 -16.96 0.71
C LEU A 163 14.20 -18.17 0.58
N GLN A 164 15.53 -17.95 0.53
CA GLN A 164 16.51 -19.03 0.50
C GLN A 164 16.37 -19.98 1.69
N ASN A 165 16.07 -19.45 2.87
CA ASN A 165 15.90 -20.27 4.06
C ASN A 165 14.48 -20.84 4.19
N ALA A 166 13.47 -20.19 3.64
CA ALA A 166 12.12 -20.75 3.56
C ALA A 166 12.10 -22.01 2.69
N ALA A 167 12.94 -22.06 1.65
CA ALA A 167 13.14 -23.24 0.81
C ALA A 167 13.85 -24.41 1.53
N ASP A 168 14.62 -24.12 2.58
CA ASP A 168 15.25 -25.16 3.41
C ASP A 168 14.25 -25.70 4.45
N VAL A 169 13.70 -26.87 4.14
CA VAL A 169 12.73 -27.57 5.00
C VAL A 169 13.22 -27.84 6.42
N THR A 170 14.54 -27.92 6.62
CA THR A 170 15.13 -28.19 7.95
C THR A 170 14.98 -27.01 8.90
N THR A 171 14.78 -25.80 8.37
CA THR A 171 14.60 -24.58 9.17
C THR A 171 13.18 -24.42 9.72
N GLY A 172 12.20 -25.14 9.16
CA GLY A 172 10.78 -24.96 9.45
C GLY A 172 10.24 -23.55 9.14
N LEU A 173 11.01 -22.70 8.45
CA LEU A 173 10.67 -21.29 8.25
C LEU A 173 9.42 -21.09 7.39
N ALA A 174 9.26 -21.87 6.32
CA ALA A 174 8.05 -21.82 5.49
C ALA A 174 6.77 -22.06 6.30
N GLY A 175 6.78 -23.04 7.21
CA GLY A 175 5.65 -23.32 8.10
C GLY A 175 5.36 -22.18 9.07
N ARG A 176 6.40 -21.54 9.62
CA ARG A 176 6.27 -20.36 10.48
C ARG A 176 5.70 -19.16 9.73
N LEU A 177 6.19 -18.90 8.51
CA LEU A 177 5.69 -17.82 7.66
C LEU A 177 4.23 -18.04 7.26
N ALA A 178 3.83 -19.27 6.93
CA ALA A 178 2.44 -19.61 6.65
C ALA A 178 1.53 -19.34 7.86
N ARG A 179 1.92 -19.79 9.06
CA ARG A 179 1.18 -19.51 10.30
C ARG A 179 1.10 -18.02 10.59
N LEU A 180 2.20 -17.29 10.41
CA LEU A 180 2.24 -15.85 10.63
C LEU A 180 1.27 -15.11 9.69
N LYS A 181 1.26 -15.45 8.40
CA LYS A 181 0.33 -14.85 7.44
C LYS A 181 -1.13 -15.12 7.82
N GLU A 182 -1.43 -16.33 8.26
CA GLU A 182 -2.78 -16.69 8.69
C GLU A 182 -3.20 -15.93 9.95
N ASN A 183 -2.29 -15.79 10.92
CA ASN A 183 -2.52 -14.97 12.09
C ASN A 183 -2.76 -13.50 11.71
N ILE A 184 -1.96 -12.93 10.80
CA ILE A 184 -2.16 -11.55 10.31
C ILE A 184 -3.51 -11.41 9.61
N ARG A 185 -3.89 -12.35 8.74
CA ARG A 185 -5.21 -12.32 8.09
C ARG A 185 -6.35 -12.38 9.10
N THR A 186 -6.24 -13.25 10.08
CA THR A 186 -7.26 -13.39 11.14
C THR A 186 -7.38 -12.11 11.94
N SER A 187 -6.26 -11.51 12.37
CA SER A 187 -6.25 -10.24 13.08
C SER A 187 -6.74 -9.07 12.22
N ALA A 188 -6.50 -9.10 10.90
CA ALA A 188 -6.99 -8.09 9.98
C ALA A 188 -8.53 -8.07 9.85
N LEU A 189 -9.23 -9.17 10.21
CA LEU A 189 -10.70 -9.20 10.22
C LEU A 189 -11.30 -8.38 11.38
N SER A 190 -10.57 -8.25 12.49
CA SER A 190 -10.96 -7.45 13.66
C SER A 190 -10.33 -6.05 13.67
N PHE A 191 -9.38 -5.78 12.78
CA PHE A 191 -8.82 -4.47 12.52
C PHE A 191 -9.67 -3.78 11.44
N PRO A 192 -10.09 -2.50 11.53
CA PRO A 192 -10.01 -1.47 12.57
C PRO A 192 -11.39 -1.24 13.22
N ASP A 193 -11.96 -2.28 13.82
CA ASP A 193 -13.34 -2.29 14.35
C ASP A 193 -14.42 -2.02 13.28
N GLY A 194 -14.14 -2.36 12.02
CA GLY A 194 -15.08 -2.26 10.90
C GLY A 194 -15.23 -0.87 10.28
N LEU A 195 -14.44 0.14 10.69
CA LEU A 195 -14.53 1.50 10.16
C LEU A 195 -14.06 1.63 8.70
N PHE A 196 -13.04 0.87 8.30
CA PHE A 196 -12.51 0.86 6.93
C PHE A 196 -12.01 -0.54 6.58
N ALA A 197 -11.92 -0.85 5.29
CA ALA A 197 -11.40 -2.12 4.81
C ALA A 197 -9.88 -2.12 4.69
N LEU A 198 -9.27 -3.30 4.80
CA LEU A 198 -7.86 -3.52 4.51
C LEU A 198 -7.74 -4.32 3.21
N SER A 199 -6.89 -3.89 2.28
CA SER A 199 -6.60 -4.64 1.07
C SER A 199 -5.23 -5.29 1.14
N HIS A 200 -5.21 -6.61 0.93
CA HIS A 200 -3.99 -7.37 0.70
C HIS A 200 -3.65 -7.30 -0.80
N PRO A 201 -2.38 -7.11 -1.20
CA PRO A 201 -2.01 -7.14 -2.61
C PRO A 201 -2.47 -8.44 -3.30
N PRO A 202 -2.94 -8.40 -4.56
CA PRO A 202 -3.39 -9.59 -5.27
C PRO A 202 -2.25 -10.58 -5.46
N ALA A 203 -2.53 -11.88 -5.44
CA ALA A 203 -1.50 -12.92 -5.57
C ALA A 203 -0.66 -12.79 -6.86
N ALA A 204 -1.22 -12.20 -7.91
CA ALA A 204 -0.54 -11.96 -9.18
C ALA A 204 0.72 -11.07 -9.04
N VAL A 205 0.76 -10.17 -8.05
CA VAL A 205 1.91 -9.27 -7.84
C VAL A 205 2.94 -9.81 -6.86
N LEU A 206 2.66 -10.94 -6.21
CA LEU A 206 3.48 -11.49 -5.13
C LEU A 206 4.21 -12.76 -5.56
N GLU A 207 5.37 -13.00 -4.96
CA GLU A 207 6.10 -14.25 -5.13
C GLU A 207 5.33 -15.47 -4.56
N GLU A 208 5.85 -16.67 -4.76
CA GLU A 208 5.16 -17.94 -4.48
C GLU A 208 4.65 -18.06 -3.04
N HIS A 209 5.43 -17.61 -2.06
CA HIS A 209 5.06 -17.60 -0.65
C HIS A 209 4.16 -16.42 -0.28
N GLY A 210 3.94 -15.46 -1.19
CA GLY A 210 3.04 -14.34 -1.02
C GLY A 210 3.46 -13.36 0.09
N ILE A 211 4.75 -13.17 0.29
CA ILE A 211 5.37 -12.35 1.34
C ILE A 211 6.05 -11.11 0.74
N PHE A 212 6.58 -11.23 -0.47
CA PHE A 212 7.27 -10.14 -1.17
C PHE A 212 6.62 -9.86 -2.52
N THR A 213 6.84 -8.65 -3.04
CA THR A 213 6.41 -8.30 -4.40
C THR A 213 7.39 -8.88 -5.40
N ARG A 214 6.91 -9.44 -6.52
CA ARG A 214 7.79 -9.98 -7.57
C ARG A 214 8.67 -8.88 -8.13
N HIS A 215 9.95 -9.17 -8.34
CA HIS A 215 10.90 -8.13 -8.77
C HIS A 215 10.61 -7.57 -10.17
N ALA A 216 9.91 -8.32 -11.02
CA ALA A 216 9.44 -7.84 -12.31
C ALA A 216 8.63 -6.53 -12.21
N PHE A 217 7.94 -6.32 -11.08
CA PHE A 217 7.15 -5.12 -10.83
C PHE A 217 7.95 -3.91 -10.34
N CYS A 218 9.23 -4.07 -9.99
CA CYS A 218 10.10 -2.95 -9.64
C CYS A 218 10.83 -2.38 -10.87
N ARG A 219 11.10 -3.25 -11.86
CA ARG A 219 11.89 -2.89 -13.04
C ARG A 219 11.19 -1.86 -13.89
N GLY A 220 11.94 -0.83 -14.29
CA GLY A 220 11.40 0.27 -15.09
C GLY A 220 10.40 1.15 -14.34
N SER A 221 10.34 1.07 -13.00
CA SER A 221 9.52 2.01 -12.23
C SER A 221 10.01 3.44 -12.47
N GLN A 222 9.07 4.38 -12.58
CA GLN A 222 9.36 5.77 -12.89
C GLN A 222 9.12 6.65 -11.66
N ARG A 223 9.94 7.68 -11.50
CA ARG A 223 9.76 8.69 -10.45
C ARG A 223 8.48 9.47 -10.73
N PHE A 224 7.60 9.53 -9.73
CA PHE A 224 6.36 10.30 -9.84
C PHE A 224 6.56 11.73 -9.33
N SER A 225 7.20 12.57 -10.13
CA SER A 225 7.52 13.96 -9.76
C SER A 225 7.44 14.90 -10.98
N PRO A 226 6.91 16.13 -10.86
CA PRO A 226 6.74 17.05 -11.98
C PRO A 226 8.05 17.52 -12.62
N ASN A 227 9.18 17.41 -11.90
CA ASN A 227 10.48 17.91 -12.35
C ASN A 227 11.51 16.79 -12.53
N LYS A 228 11.11 15.51 -12.45
CA LYS A 228 12.02 14.38 -12.52
C LYS A 228 11.39 13.25 -13.33
N ASP A 229 11.40 13.41 -14.64
CA ASP A 229 11.25 12.27 -15.54
C ASP A 229 12.53 11.44 -15.44
N GLY A 230 12.42 10.29 -14.81
CA GLY A 230 13.56 9.40 -14.63
C GLY A 230 13.12 8.06 -14.08
N ALA A 231 13.66 7.00 -14.67
CA ALA A 231 13.59 5.68 -14.07
C ALA A 231 14.24 5.72 -12.67
N HIS A 232 13.68 4.94 -11.76
CA HIS A 232 14.42 4.59 -10.56
C HIS A 232 15.64 3.73 -10.94
N PRO A 233 16.70 3.72 -10.10
CA PRO A 233 17.82 2.80 -10.25
C PRO A 233 17.37 1.34 -10.36
N GLU A 234 18.16 0.48 -11.00
CA GLU A 234 17.84 -0.96 -11.14
C GLU A 234 17.78 -1.69 -9.79
N ASP A 235 18.45 -1.18 -8.78
CA ASP A 235 18.45 -1.67 -7.40
C ASP A 235 17.39 -1.00 -6.51
N ASP A 236 16.41 -0.30 -7.11
CA ASP A 236 15.22 0.13 -6.40
C ASP A 236 14.26 -1.05 -6.18
N PHE A 237 14.20 -1.51 -4.94
CA PHE A 237 13.36 -2.63 -4.51
C PHE A 237 12.06 -2.19 -3.82
N GLN A 238 11.74 -0.89 -3.86
CA GLN A 238 10.62 -0.30 -3.15
C GLN A 238 9.58 0.27 -4.12
N HIS A 239 10.01 0.96 -5.18
CA HIS A 239 9.09 1.56 -6.14
C HIS A 239 8.63 0.55 -7.19
N MET A 240 7.36 0.64 -7.56
CA MET A 240 6.72 -0.28 -8.49
C MET A 240 6.39 0.42 -9.81
N ASN A 241 6.34 -0.36 -10.89
CA ASN A 241 6.08 0.09 -12.25
C ASN A 241 4.58 0.12 -12.58
N ALA A 242 4.25 0.50 -13.82
CA ALA A 242 2.87 0.59 -14.29
C ALA A 242 2.15 -0.77 -14.28
N ASP A 243 2.83 -1.87 -14.59
CA ASP A 243 2.24 -3.21 -14.60
C ASP A 243 1.74 -3.63 -13.22
N TYR A 244 2.48 -3.26 -12.17
CA TYR A 244 2.00 -3.41 -10.79
C TYR A 244 0.70 -2.62 -10.58
N GLY A 245 0.69 -1.36 -11.04
CA GLY A 245 -0.48 -0.50 -11.00
C GLY A 245 -1.70 -1.10 -11.67
N VAL A 246 -1.54 -1.75 -12.83
CA VAL A 246 -2.62 -2.46 -13.54
C VAL A 246 -3.25 -3.53 -12.66
N HIS A 247 -2.43 -4.37 -12.02
CA HIS A 247 -2.93 -5.43 -11.16
C HIS A 247 -3.62 -4.90 -9.90
N ILE A 248 -3.07 -3.86 -9.28
CA ILE A 248 -3.70 -3.23 -8.11
C ILE A 248 -5.01 -2.56 -8.49
N LEU A 249 -5.05 -1.79 -9.58
CA LEU A 249 -6.27 -1.13 -10.03
C LEU A 249 -7.39 -2.12 -10.29
N ARG A 250 -7.15 -3.17 -11.09
CA ARG A 250 -8.16 -4.21 -11.32
C ARG A 250 -8.65 -4.81 -10.02
N HIS A 251 -7.73 -5.18 -9.13
CA HIS A 251 -8.09 -5.74 -7.83
C HIS A 251 -8.97 -4.81 -6.99
N LEU A 252 -8.66 -3.52 -6.95
CA LEU A 252 -9.40 -2.56 -6.12
C LEU A 252 -10.73 -2.13 -6.75
N LEU A 253 -10.81 -2.04 -8.07
CA LEU A 253 -12.05 -1.73 -8.78
C LEU A 253 -13.07 -2.88 -8.70
N ASP A 254 -12.60 -4.12 -8.55
CA ASP A 254 -13.48 -5.28 -8.28
C ASP A 254 -14.04 -5.28 -6.84
N LEU A 255 -13.39 -4.58 -5.89
CA LEU A 255 -13.85 -4.49 -4.49
C LEU A 255 -14.90 -3.40 -4.27
N GLY A 256 -14.83 -2.33 -5.06
CA GLY A 256 -15.71 -1.17 -4.93
C GLY A 256 -16.98 -1.37 -5.69
#